data_AF-A0AAF0FAE0-F1
#
_entry.id   AF-A0AAF0FAE0-F1
#
_cell.length_a   1.000
_cell.length_b   1.000
_cell.length_c   1.000
_cell.angle_alpha   90.00
_cell.angle_beta   90.00
_cell.angle_gamma   90.00
#
_symmetry.space_group_name_H-M   'P 1'
#
loop_
_entity.id
_entity.type
_entity.pdbx_description
1 polymer ?
#
loop_
_entity_poly.entity_id
_entity_poly.type
_entity_poly.pdbx_seq_one_letter_code
_entity_poly.pdbx_strand_id
1 'polypeptide(L)'
;MADVATLLSSAPPEEEVERTEEAAEESAREDLYLTAKTMTATNAAGGTFGLGIDQYELPKASISKLARSEIPESVQLRKDTLSALVKSSSVFVSYLTAASHDVAIARGNKTISAAHVLDALRELEFPASMRKELREQLEAYRDLQKKSAAARADAAARNRAAAKARAATEKAEGGAAADTTMEADEMIDKTDDAEEGDVSVDVASTQAMDMDAAQS
;
A
#
# COMPACT_ATOMS: atom_id res chain seq x y z
N MET A 1 -15.85 -76.71 3.64
CA MET A 1 -14.61 -76.79 4.43
C MET A 1 -13.53 -77.31 3.50
N ALA A 2 -12.65 -76.42 3.05
CA ALA A 2 -11.48 -76.64 2.21
C ALA A 2 -10.54 -75.46 2.50
N ASP A 3 -9.22 -75.53 2.58
CA ASP A 3 -8.24 -76.62 2.63
C ASP A 3 -6.99 -75.99 3.27
N VAL A 4 -6.13 -76.79 3.91
CA VAL A 4 -4.87 -76.35 4.53
C VAL A 4 -3.73 -76.75 3.62
N ALA A 5 -2.99 -75.78 3.06
CA ALA A 5 -1.64 -76.03 2.55
C ALA A 5 -0.82 -74.74 2.45
N THR A 6 0.12 -74.62 3.38
CA THR A 6 1.29 -73.76 3.46
C THR A 6 2.24 -73.95 2.26
N LEU A 7 3.08 -72.93 2.03
CA LEU A 7 4.37 -72.91 1.30
C LEU A 7 4.34 -72.46 -0.16
N LEU A 8 4.78 -71.23 -0.44
CA LEU A 8 6.19 -70.99 -0.76
C LEU A 8 6.55 -69.48 -0.73
N SER A 9 7.53 -69.12 0.11
CA SER A 9 8.66 -68.18 -0.16
C SER A 9 8.33 -66.73 -0.56
N SER A 10 8.82 -65.67 0.08
CA SER A 10 10.11 -65.45 0.73
C SER A 10 10.00 -64.33 1.78
N ALA A 11 10.77 -64.48 2.85
CA ALA A 11 10.86 -63.62 4.03
C ALA A 11 11.76 -62.35 3.78
N PRO A 12 11.82 -61.41 4.76
CA PRO A 12 12.15 -59.97 4.68
C PRO A 12 13.62 -59.70 5.13
N PRO A 13 14.06 -58.60 5.82
CA PRO A 13 13.55 -57.22 6.07
C PRO A 13 14.63 -56.13 5.76
N GLU A 14 14.51 -54.93 6.35
CA GLU A 14 15.57 -53.90 6.55
C GLU A 14 15.69 -52.83 5.44
N GLU A 15 15.90 -51.53 5.70
CA GLU A 15 16.13 -50.71 6.88
C GLU A 15 16.07 -49.23 6.42
N GLU A 16 15.93 -48.36 7.41
CA GLU A 16 15.76 -46.91 7.40
C GLU A 16 16.73 -46.13 6.50
N VAL A 17 16.24 -45.04 5.90
CA VAL A 17 17.02 -43.79 5.81
C VAL A 17 16.09 -42.60 6.07
N GLU A 18 15.99 -42.24 7.35
CA GLU A 18 15.82 -40.87 7.76
C GLU A 18 17.08 -40.09 7.36
N ARG A 19 16.94 -39.07 6.52
CA ARG A 19 17.85 -37.93 6.46
C ARG A 19 17.03 -36.66 6.52
N THR A 20 16.89 -36.18 7.74
CA THR A 20 16.86 -34.76 8.06
C THR A 20 18.05 -34.06 7.43
N GLU A 21 17.79 -32.94 6.75
CA GLU A 21 18.64 -31.75 6.60
C GLU A 21 17.88 -30.81 5.64
N GLU A 22 17.76 -29.50 5.79
CA GLU A 22 17.90 -28.53 6.87
C GLU A 22 17.48 -27.19 6.22
N ALA A 23 16.75 -26.37 6.96
CA ALA A 23 16.66 -24.91 6.85
C ALA A 23 16.58 -24.22 5.47
N ALA A 24 15.39 -23.70 5.14
CA ALA A 24 15.22 -22.33 4.64
C ALA A 24 13.77 -21.83 4.77
N GLU A 25 13.13 -22.06 5.92
CA GLU A 25 11.90 -21.36 6.30
C GLU A 25 12.15 -20.51 7.54
N GLU A 26 13.07 -19.55 7.42
CA GLU A 26 13.06 -18.38 8.30
C GLU A 26 13.68 -17.18 7.57
N SER A 27 13.05 -16.02 7.77
CA SER A 27 13.49 -14.69 7.33
C SER A 27 13.27 -14.31 5.86
N ALA A 28 12.05 -13.88 5.57
CA ALA A 28 11.84 -12.53 5.00
C ALA A 28 10.43 -12.04 5.34
N ARG A 29 10.24 -11.68 6.61
CA ARG A 29 9.36 -10.55 6.94
C ARG A 29 10.04 -9.32 6.35
N GLU A 30 9.80 -9.01 5.08
CA GLU A 30 10.16 -7.72 4.53
C GLU A 30 9.04 -7.24 3.60
N ASP A 31 8.35 -6.21 4.11
CA ASP A 31 8.06 -5.03 3.33
C ASP A 31 7.19 -5.20 2.09
N LEU A 32 5.88 -5.23 2.38
CA LEU A 32 4.79 -4.74 1.51
C LEU A 32 4.93 -3.26 1.12
N TYR A 33 6.16 -2.75 0.98
CA TYR A 33 6.41 -1.44 0.42
C TYR A 33 6.14 -1.50 -1.08
N LEU A 34 4.96 -1.00 -1.43
CA LEU A 34 4.66 -0.47 -2.76
C LEU A 34 5.64 0.69 -3.02
N THR A 35 6.90 0.36 -3.32
CA THR A 35 7.95 1.34 -3.53
C THR A 35 7.62 2.09 -4.80
N ALA A 36 7.52 3.43 -4.71
CA ALA A 36 7.21 4.35 -5.80
C ALA A 36 8.07 4.16 -7.08
N LYS A 37 9.15 3.39 -7.01
CA LYS A 37 10.04 3.06 -8.13
C LYS A 37 9.45 2.08 -9.14
N THR A 38 8.45 1.27 -8.78
CA THR A 38 7.66 0.49 -9.76
C THR A 38 6.53 1.31 -10.40
N MET A 39 6.29 2.55 -9.96
CA MET A 39 5.34 3.50 -10.57
C MET A 39 6.02 4.45 -11.57
N THR A 40 6.89 3.92 -12.44
CA THR A 40 7.43 4.72 -13.55
C THR A 40 6.77 4.31 -14.87
N ALA A 41 5.47 4.60 -15.01
CA ALA A 41 4.77 4.78 -16.31
C ALA A 41 3.26 4.99 -16.11
N THR A 42 2.81 6.16 -15.63
CA THR A 42 1.37 6.51 -15.73
C THR A 42 1.08 7.94 -16.18
N ASN A 43 2.08 8.79 -16.33
CA ASN A 43 1.87 10.17 -16.80
C ASN A 43 2.39 10.33 -18.22
N ALA A 44 1.62 9.86 -19.20
CA ALA A 44 1.69 10.36 -20.56
C ALA A 44 0.30 10.88 -20.92
N ALA A 45 0.20 12.19 -21.06
CA ALA A 45 -0.95 12.87 -21.65
C ALA A 45 -1.30 12.17 -22.98
N GLY A 46 -2.42 11.47 -23.01
CA GLY A 46 -2.88 10.70 -24.17
C GLY A 46 -2.82 9.18 -24.00
N GLY A 47 -3.80 8.63 -23.27
CA GLY A 47 -4.32 7.29 -23.56
C GLY A 47 -3.60 6.09 -22.95
N THR A 48 -3.69 5.90 -21.64
CA THR A 48 -3.56 4.56 -21.02
C THR A 48 -4.74 3.64 -21.32
N PHE A 49 -5.80 4.16 -21.95
CA PHE A 49 -7.01 3.42 -22.34
C PHE A 49 -6.75 2.26 -23.33
N GLY A 50 -5.55 2.19 -23.94
CA GLY A 50 -5.17 1.17 -24.93
C GLY A 50 -4.24 0.05 -24.42
N LEU A 51 -3.67 0.18 -23.21
CA LEU A 51 -2.77 -0.87 -22.67
C LEU A 51 -3.53 -2.10 -22.18
N GLY A 52 -4.83 -1.95 -21.92
CA GLY A 52 -5.67 -3.02 -21.39
C GLY A 52 -5.56 -3.11 -19.87
N ILE A 53 -6.52 -3.81 -19.26
CA ILE A 53 -6.62 -3.96 -17.81
C ILE A 53 -5.49 -4.82 -17.21
N ASP A 54 -4.75 -5.52 -18.06
CA ASP A 54 -3.75 -6.51 -17.67
C ASP A 54 -2.50 -5.86 -17.01
N GLN A 55 -2.22 -4.59 -17.28
CA GLN A 55 -1.12 -3.82 -16.67
C GLN A 55 -1.42 -3.40 -15.21
N TYR A 56 -2.69 -3.40 -14.83
CA TYR A 56 -3.13 -2.98 -13.50
C TYR A 56 -3.57 -4.18 -12.64
N GLU A 57 -3.18 -5.41 -13.01
CA GLU A 57 -3.49 -6.61 -12.24
C GLU A 57 -2.77 -6.58 -10.88
N LEU A 58 -3.53 -6.82 -9.82
CA LEU A 58 -2.98 -7.03 -8.49
C LEU A 58 -2.28 -8.40 -8.40
N PRO A 59 -1.31 -8.58 -7.49
CA PRO A 59 -0.63 -9.86 -7.30
C PRO A 59 -1.63 -11.01 -7.10
N LYS A 60 -1.62 -11.99 -8.02
CA LYS A 60 -2.57 -13.11 -8.04
C LYS A 60 -2.57 -13.89 -6.74
N ALA A 61 -1.41 -13.99 -6.08
CA ALA A 61 -1.27 -14.68 -4.79
C ALA A 61 -2.10 -14.00 -3.69
N SER A 62 -2.11 -12.66 -3.62
CA SER A 62 -2.87 -11.91 -2.62
C SER A 62 -4.38 -12.08 -2.83
N ILE A 63 -4.84 -11.96 -4.07
CA ILE A 63 -6.25 -12.15 -4.43
C ILE A 63 -6.70 -13.59 -4.20
N SER A 64 -5.87 -14.59 -4.54
CA SER A 64 -6.16 -16.01 -4.29
C SER A 64 -6.31 -16.33 -2.79
N LYS A 65 -5.43 -15.77 -1.95
CA LYS A 65 -5.50 -15.97 -0.50
C LYS A 65 -6.77 -15.36 0.08
N LEU A 66 -7.11 -14.13 -0.31
CA LEU A 66 -8.35 -13.47 0.14
C LEU A 66 -9.60 -14.20 -0.34
N ALA A 67 -9.64 -14.63 -1.60
CA ALA A 67 -10.79 -15.37 -2.13
C ALA A 67 -11.04 -16.69 -1.38
N ARG A 68 -9.95 -17.35 -0.94
CA ARG A 68 -10.02 -18.61 -0.19
C ARG A 68 -10.38 -18.42 1.28
N SER A 69 -10.12 -17.26 1.89
CA SER A 69 -10.53 -17.00 3.28
C SER A 69 -12.05 -16.87 3.42
N GLU A 70 -12.72 -16.43 2.35
CA GLU A 70 -14.16 -16.18 2.33
C GLU A 70 -15.00 -17.37 1.84
N ILE A 71 -14.38 -18.50 1.48
CA ILE A 71 -15.08 -19.71 1.02
C ILE A 71 -14.67 -20.93 1.85
N PRO A 72 -15.58 -21.89 2.07
CA PRO A 72 -15.24 -23.14 2.74
C PRO A 72 -14.20 -23.97 1.98
N GLU A 73 -13.39 -24.75 2.70
CA GLU A 73 -12.36 -25.62 2.12
C GLU A 73 -12.91 -26.69 1.17
N SER A 74 -14.20 -27.01 1.26
CA SER A 74 -14.87 -27.93 0.35
C SER A 74 -15.03 -27.38 -1.07
N VAL A 75 -14.88 -26.07 -1.27
CA VAL A 75 -15.08 -25.39 -2.56
C VAL A 75 -13.73 -25.11 -3.23
N GLN A 76 -13.56 -25.59 -4.46
CA GLN A 76 -12.37 -25.34 -5.27
C GLN A 76 -12.59 -24.21 -6.27
N LEU A 77 -11.70 -23.21 -6.27
CA LEU A 77 -11.68 -22.13 -7.27
C LEU A 77 -10.98 -22.59 -8.55
N ARG A 78 -11.67 -22.48 -9.69
CA ARG A 78 -11.09 -22.73 -11.02
C ARG A 78 -10.14 -21.60 -11.43
N LYS A 79 -9.19 -21.93 -12.32
CA LYS A 79 -8.17 -20.98 -12.83
C LYS A 79 -8.80 -19.74 -13.49
N ASP A 80 -9.88 -19.93 -14.23
CA ASP A 80 -10.57 -18.84 -14.92
C ASP A 80 -11.30 -17.93 -13.93
N THR A 81 -11.86 -18.48 -12.85
CA THR A 81 -12.50 -17.71 -11.77
C THR A 81 -11.50 -16.81 -11.07
N LEU A 82 -10.30 -17.34 -10.78
CA LEU A 82 -9.25 -16.54 -10.16
C LEU A 82 -8.76 -15.41 -11.09
N SER A 83 -8.62 -15.71 -12.38
CA SER A 83 -8.23 -14.71 -13.38
C SER A 83 -9.29 -13.61 -13.54
N ALA A 84 -10.57 -13.99 -13.52
CA ALA A 84 -11.68 -13.04 -13.51
C ALA A 84 -11.68 -12.17 -12.26
N LEU A 85 -11.42 -12.75 -11.08
CA LEU A 85 -11.36 -11.99 -9.83
C LEU A 85 -10.24 -10.94 -9.83
N VAL A 86 -9.05 -11.31 -10.32
CA VAL A 86 -7.90 -10.40 -10.45
C VAL A 86 -8.26 -9.23 -11.37
N LYS A 87 -8.79 -9.50 -12.56
CA LYS A 87 -9.20 -8.45 -13.52
C LYS A 87 -10.34 -7.58 -12.97
N SER A 88 -11.31 -8.19 -12.29
CA SER A 88 -12.43 -7.48 -11.66
C SER A 88 -11.98 -6.58 -10.51
N SER A 89 -10.90 -6.94 -9.80
CA SER A 89 -10.36 -6.12 -8.71
C SER A 89 -9.83 -4.78 -9.25
N SER A 90 -9.13 -4.81 -10.39
CA SER A 90 -8.65 -3.60 -11.05
C SER A 90 -9.80 -2.71 -11.51
N VAL A 91 -10.85 -3.31 -12.10
CA VAL A 91 -12.06 -2.58 -12.51
C VAL A 91 -12.79 -1.99 -11.31
N PHE A 92 -12.86 -2.73 -10.19
CA PHE A 92 -13.49 -2.27 -8.95
C PHE A 92 -12.82 -1.02 -8.39
N VAL A 93 -11.47 -0.99 -8.34
CA VAL A 93 -10.73 0.18 -7.86
C VAL A 93 -10.99 1.40 -8.76
N SER A 94 -10.94 1.22 -10.08
CA SER A 94 -11.23 2.30 -11.04
C SER A 94 -12.67 2.81 -10.92
N TYR A 95 -13.63 1.90 -10.76
CA TYR A 95 -15.05 2.25 -10.61
C TYR A 95 -15.30 3.02 -9.32
N LEU A 96 -14.76 2.55 -8.18
CA LEU A 96 -14.90 3.24 -6.90
C LEU A 96 -14.22 4.62 -6.92
N THR A 97 -13.08 4.74 -7.61
CA THR A 97 -12.37 6.01 -7.79
C THR A 97 -13.22 6.99 -8.59
N ALA A 98 -13.82 6.56 -9.71
CA ALA A 98 -14.72 7.38 -10.51
C ALA A 98 -15.94 7.86 -9.71
N ALA A 99 -16.61 6.95 -8.99
CA ALA A 99 -17.73 7.34 -8.13
C ALA A 99 -17.32 8.32 -7.01
N SER A 100 -16.14 8.12 -6.41
CA SER A 100 -15.60 9.02 -5.38
C SER A 100 -15.24 10.39 -5.94
N HIS A 101 -14.77 10.44 -7.18
CA HIS A 101 -14.48 11.66 -7.92
C HIS A 101 -15.76 12.46 -8.19
N ASP A 102 -16.84 11.81 -8.63
CA ASP A 102 -18.12 12.48 -8.86
C ASP A 102 -18.67 13.09 -7.57
N VAL A 103 -18.55 12.39 -6.43
CA VAL A 103 -18.90 12.92 -5.10
C VAL A 103 -18.00 14.10 -4.70
N ALA A 104 -16.71 14.07 -5.04
CA ALA A 104 -15.79 15.17 -4.76
C ALA A 104 -16.16 16.44 -5.55
N ILE A 105 -16.39 16.30 -6.86
CA ILE A 105 -16.82 17.39 -7.74
C ILE A 105 -18.15 17.97 -7.29
N ALA A 106 -19.12 17.11 -6.93
CA ALA A 106 -20.41 17.56 -6.42
C ALA A 106 -20.29 18.42 -5.14
N ARG A 107 -19.19 18.29 -4.40
CA ARG A 107 -18.87 19.11 -3.22
C ARG A 107 -17.95 20.29 -3.51
N GLY A 108 -17.56 20.51 -4.76
CA GLY A 108 -16.63 21.57 -5.17
C GLY A 108 -15.16 21.29 -4.84
N ASN A 109 -14.82 20.03 -4.52
CA ASN A 109 -13.46 19.63 -4.18
C ASN A 109 -12.75 19.09 -5.42
N LYS A 110 -11.50 19.52 -5.63
CA LYS A 110 -10.62 19.00 -6.69
C LYS A 110 -9.92 17.70 -6.29
N THR A 111 -9.86 17.44 -4.99
CA THR A 111 -9.17 16.31 -4.37
C THR A 111 -10.17 15.27 -3.85
N ILE A 112 -9.87 13.99 -4.05
CA ILE A 112 -10.62 12.90 -3.44
C ILE A 112 -10.16 12.71 -1.99
N SER A 113 -11.07 12.97 -1.04
CA SER A 113 -10.86 12.71 0.38
C SER A 113 -11.49 11.38 0.80
N ALA A 114 -11.09 10.85 1.96
CA ALA A 114 -11.69 9.64 2.52
C ALA A 114 -13.21 9.77 2.77
N ALA A 115 -13.71 10.99 3.00
CA ALA A 115 -15.14 11.24 3.13
C ALA A 115 -15.88 10.99 1.81
N HIS A 116 -15.30 11.39 0.68
CA HIS A 116 -15.89 11.18 -0.64
C HIS A 116 -16.04 9.69 -0.95
N VAL A 117 -15.04 8.87 -0.60
CA VAL A 117 -15.09 7.41 -0.77
C VAL A 117 -16.20 6.77 0.08
N LEU A 118 -16.34 7.19 1.34
CA LEU A 118 -17.39 6.68 2.24
C LEU A 118 -18.80 7.06 1.78
N ASP A 119 -18.96 8.24 1.19
CA ASP A 119 -20.23 8.69 0.61
C ASP A 119 -20.52 7.98 -0.72
N ALA A 120 -19.52 7.76 -1.58
CA ALA A 120 -19.66 6.97 -2.80
C ALA A 120 -20.10 5.54 -2.50
N LEU A 121 -19.56 4.90 -1.46
CA LEU A 121 -20.02 3.56 -1.02
C LEU A 121 -21.48 3.54 -0.54
N ARG A 122 -22.02 4.68 -0.08
CA ARG A 122 -23.45 4.79 0.24
C ARG A 122 -24.29 4.86 -1.04
N GLU A 123 -23.84 5.65 -2.01
CA GLU A 123 -24.52 5.81 -3.31
C GLU A 123 -24.50 4.54 -4.16
N LEU A 124 -23.40 3.80 -4.10
CA LEU A 124 -23.25 2.48 -4.74
C LEU A 124 -23.95 1.34 -3.96
N GLU A 125 -24.74 1.67 -2.95
CA GLU A 125 -25.56 0.74 -2.17
C GLU A 125 -24.80 -0.43 -1.51
N PHE A 126 -23.50 -0.26 -1.22
CA PHE A 126 -22.74 -1.30 -0.52
C PHE A 126 -23.31 -1.62 0.87
N PRO A 127 -23.17 -2.85 1.39
CA PRO A 127 -23.75 -3.23 2.67
C PRO A 127 -23.33 -2.31 3.82
N ALA A 128 -24.26 -2.03 4.73
CA ALA A 128 -24.00 -1.18 5.89
C ALA A 128 -22.90 -1.75 6.80
N SER A 129 -22.78 -3.07 6.90
CA SER A 129 -21.71 -3.77 7.62
C SER A 129 -20.33 -3.42 7.06
N MET A 130 -20.17 -3.52 5.75
CA MET A 130 -18.91 -3.20 5.07
C MET A 130 -18.53 -1.73 5.23
N ARG A 131 -19.50 -0.81 5.12
CA ARG A 131 -19.26 0.62 5.36
C ARG A 131 -18.92 0.94 6.82
N LYS A 132 -19.37 0.14 7.78
CA LYS A 132 -19.02 0.29 9.20
C LYS A 132 -17.57 -0.17 9.43
N GLU A 133 -17.23 -1.36 8.94
CA GLU A 133 -15.87 -1.89 9.03
C GLU A 133 -14.84 -0.96 8.40
N LEU A 134 -15.14 -0.40 7.23
CA LEU A 134 -14.23 0.55 6.58
C LEU A 134 -14.01 1.83 7.40
N ARG A 135 -15.03 2.31 8.13
CA ARG A 135 -14.87 3.47 9.04
C ARG A 135 -13.97 3.14 10.22
N GLU A 136 -14.09 1.94 10.78
CA GLU A 136 -13.24 1.46 11.87
C GLU A 136 -11.77 1.34 11.41
N GLN A 137 -11.54 0.81 10.21
CA GLN A 137 -10.20 0.75 9.60
C GLN A 137 -9.61 2.14 9.35
N LEU A 138 -10.44 3.11 8.92
CA LEU A 138 -10.01 4.50 8.72
C LEU A 138 -9.55 5.14 10.05
N GLU A 139 -10.31 4.93 11.13
CA GLU A 139 -9.94 5.41 12.46
C GLU A 139 -8.63 4.77 12.94
N ALA A 140 -8.49 3.45 12.81
CA ALA A 140 -7.26 2.75 13.16
C ALA A 140 -6.05 3.26 12.35
N TYR A 141 -6.23 3.54 11.06
CA TYR A 141 -5.19 4.12 10.21
C TYR A 141 -4.76 5.51 10.68
N ARG A 142 -5.72 6.38 11.04
CA ARG A 142 -5.41 7.72 11.59
C ARG A 142 -4.63 7.66 12.89
N ASP A 143 -4.97 6.71 13.77
CA ASP A 143 -4.25 6.53 15.03
C ASP A 143 -2.85 5.97 14.81
N LEU A 144 -2.67 5.05 13.86
CA LEU A 144 -1.36 4.56 13.46
C LEU A 144 -0.48 5.69 12.90
N GLN A 145 -1.05 6.56 12.06
CA GLN A 145 -0.35 7.72 11.54
C GLN A 145 0.15 8.65 12.65
N LYS A 146 -0.71 9.01 13.61
CA LYS A 146 -0.33 9.85 14.77
C LYS A 146 0.80 9.22 15.59
N LYS A 147 0.70 7.91 15.88
CA LYS A 147 1.73 7.18 16.63
C LYS A 147 3.07 7.16 15.87
N SER A 148 3.03 6.95 14.55
CA SER A 148 4.23 6.94 13.72
C SER A 148 4.90 8.33 13.66
N ALA A 149 4.11 9.40 13.59
CA ALA A 149 4.60 10.77 13.62
C ALA A 149 5.27 11.10 14.97
N ALA A 150 4.63 10.72 16.08
CA ALA A 150 5.21 10.87 17.42
C ALA A 150 6.53 10.11 17.57
N ALA A 151 6.58 8.85 17.13
CA ALA A 151 7.80 8.05 17.18
C ALA A 151 8.95 8.65 16.34
N ARG A 152 8.63 9.21 15.16
CA ARG A 152 9.61 9.92 14.32
C ARG A 152 10.10 11.22 14.97
N ALA A 153 9.21 11.99 15.60
CA ALA A 153 9.58 13.20 16.33
C ALA A 153 10.50 12.89 17.51
N ASP A 154 10.19 11.85 18.29
CA ASP A 154 11.01 11.40 19.42
C ASP A 154 12.39 10.90 18.96
N ALA A 155 12.44 10.13 17.87
CA ALA A 155 13.70 9.69 17.28
C ALA A 155 14.56 10.87 16.80
N ALA A 156 13.94 11.87 16.14
CA ALA A 156 14.62 13.07 15.70
C ALA A 156 15.12 13.94 16.86
N ALA A 157 14.36 14.03 17.96
CA ALA A 157 14.77 14.74 19.17
C ALA A 157 15.96 14.06 19.85
N ARG A 158 15.93 12.72 19.98
CA ARG A 158 17.04 11.93 20.52
C ARG A 158 18.30 12.04 19.67
N ASN A 159 18.18 12.02 18.35
CA ASN A 159 19.31 12.17 17.45
C ASN A 159 19.94 13.58 17.56
N ARG A 160 19.11 14.63 17.64
CA ARG A 160 19.59 16.00 17.87
C ARG A 160 20.29 16.15 19.23
N ALA A 161 19.74 15.55 20.28
CA ALA A 161 20.36 15.55 21.61
C ALA A 161 21.71 14.81 21.62
N ALA A 162 21.80 13.66 20.96
CA ALA A 162 23.04 12.88 20.83
C ALA A 162 24.10 13.61 19.99
N ALA A 163 23.71 14.28 18.90
CA ALA A 163 24.61 15.10 18.09
C ALA A 163 25.16 16.29 18.89
N LYS A 164 24.30 16.97 19.66
CA LYS A 164 24.72 18.08 20.53
C LYS A 164 25.66 17.63 21.65
N ALA A 165 25.43 16.44 22.22
CA ALA A 165 26.32 15.86 23.22
C ALA A 165 27.70 15.50 22.64
N ARG A 166 27.75 14.91 21.44
CA ARG A 166 29.01 14.59 20.73
C ARG A 166 29.81 15.86 20.39
N ALA A 167 29.14 16.89 19.88
CA ALA A 167 29.78 18.18 19.59
C ALA A 167 30.32 18.88 20.86
N ALA A 168 29.69 18.67 22.02
CA ALA A 168 30.18 19.21 23.29
C ALA A 168 31.43 18.47 23.80
N THR A 169 31.52 17.15 23.59
CA THR A 169 32.70 16.35 23.99
C THR A 169 33.91 16.64 23.10
N GLU A 170 33.73 16.82 21.79
CA GLU A 170 34.81 17.22 20.88
C GLU A 170 35.37 18.61 21.21
N LYS A 171 34.53 19.51 21.74
CA LYS A 171 34.95 20.85 22.19
C LYS A 171 35.70 20.84 23.53
N ALA A 172 35.66 19.75 24.29
CA ALA A 172 36.34 19.61 25.57
C ALA A 172 37.73 18.96 25.48
N GLU A 173 38.01 18.17 24.43
CA GLU A 173 39.34 17.58 24.19
C GLU A 173 40.25 18.46 23.30
N GLY A 174 39.71 19.49 22.65
CA GLY A 174 40.45 20.45 21.83
C GLY A 174 40.92 21.68 22.61
N GLY A 175 41.88 21.52 23.51
CA GLY A 175 42.52 22.63 24.22
C GLY A 175 43.95 22.89 23.73
N ALA A 176 44.14 23.72 22.69
CA ALA A 176 45.16 24.78 22.64
C ALA A 176 45.13 25.58 21.31
N ALA A 177 44.92 26.90 21.50
CA ALA A 177 45.38 28.05 20.70
C ALA A 177 44.47 28.67 19.60
N ALA A 178 44.02 29.89 19.94
CA ALA A 178 43.72 31.07 19.10
C ALA A 178 42.49 31.01 18.18
N ASP A 179 41.75 32.07 17.89
CA ASP A 179 41.51 33.42 18.40
C ASP A 179 40.47 34.01 17.40
N THR A 180 39.66 34.97 17.83
CA THR A 180 38.90 35.93 17.00
C THR A 180 37.51 35.56 16.41
N THR A 181 36.58 36.40 16.86
CA THR A 181 35.27 36.86 16.32
C THR A 181 34.00 36.01 16.42
N MET A 182 33.12 36.52 17.26
CA MET A 182 31.66 36.46 17.15
C MET A 182 31.19 36.96 15.79
N GLU A 183 30.25 36.25 15.17
CA GLU A 183 29.05 36.84 14.58
C GLU A 183 27.93 35.81 14.78
N ALA A 184 26.89 36.27 15.47
CA ALA A 184 25.65 35.54 15.66
C ALA A 184 24.77 35.87 14.46
N ASP A 185 24.46 34.89 13.61
CA ASP A 185 23.33 35.01 12.70
C ASP A 185 22.25 34.02 13.12
N GLU A 186 21.39 34.55 13.97
CA GLU A 186 20.12 33.98 14.38
C GLU A 186 19.14 34.17 13.22
N MET A 187 19.10 33.21 12.29
CA MET A 187 18.00 33.12 11.32
C MET A 187 16.97 32.12 11.84
N ILE A 188 15.94 32.73 12.43
CA ILE A 188 14.67 32.17 12.85
C ILE A 188 13.99 31.39 11.72
N ASP A 189 13.59 30.18 12.10
CA ASP A 189 12.47 29.37 11.61
C ASP A 189 11.31 30.18 10.99
N LYS A 190 11.04 29.94 9.71
CA LYS A 190 9.71 30.03 9.11
C LYS A 190 9.73 29.40 7.72
N THR A 191 9.31 28.15 7.66
CA THR A 191 8.16 27.70 6.85
C THR A 191 7.89 26.25 7.20
N ASP A 192 6.95 26.06 8.14
CA ASP A 192 5.96 25.00 8.01
C ASP A 192 5.35 25.15 6.61
N ASP A 193 5.70 24.25 5.69
CA ASP A 193 4.81 23.89 4.60
C ASP A 193 4.46 22.43 4.81
N ALA A 194 3.35 22.25 5.53
CA ALA A 194 2.60 21.01 5.51
C ALA A 194 2.00 20.87 4.12
N GLU A 195 2.78 20.36 3.18
CA GLU A 195 2.23 19.69 2.00
C GLU A 195 1.49 18.45 2.52
N GLU A 196 0.20 18.64 2.80
CA GLU A 196 -0.76 17.57 2.59
C GLU A 196 -0.48 17.01 1.20
N GLY A 197 -0.14 15.73 1.13
CA GLY A 197 -0.10 14.98 -0.11
C GLY A 197 -1.52 14.86 -0.66
N ASP A 198 -2.02 15.95 -1.24
CA ASP A 198 -3.04 15.96 -2.25
C ASP A 198 -2.44 15.28 -3.48
N VAL A 199 -2.95 14.10 -3.81
CA VAL A 199 -2.68 13.52 -5.13
C VAL A 199 -3.54 14.31 -6.11
N SER A 200 -3.02 15.48 -6.49
CA SER A 200 -3.55 16.32 -7.55
C SER A 200 -3.38 15.58 -8.89
N VAL A 201 -4.45 15.01 -9.40
CA VAL A 201 -4.53 14.65 -10.83
C VAL A 201 -5.01 15.90 -11.55
N ASP A 202 -4.08 16.80 -11.88
CA ASP A 202 -4.35 17.95 -12.75
C ASP A 202 -4.67 17.45 -14.17
N VAL A 203 -5.96 17.36 -14.49
CA VAL A 203 -6.43 17.35 -15.88
C VAL A 203 -6.79 18.77 -16.26
N ALA A 204 -5.78 19.53 -16.69
CA ALA A 204 -5.99 20.81 -17.34
C ALA A 204 -6.58 20.59 -18.75
N SER A 205 -7.75 21.20 -18.95
CA SER A 205 -8.17 21.91 -20.16
C SER A 205 -8.37 21.12 -21.46
N THR A 206 -9.61 20.72 -21.70
CA THR A 206 -10.23 20.81 -23.04
C THR A 206 -11.67 21.32 -22.92
N GLN A 207 -11.80 22.64 -22.76
CA GLN A 207 -13.01 23.34 -23.17
C GLN A 207 -12.62 24.68 -23.80
N ALA A 208 -12.49 24.65 -25.13
CA ALA A 208 -12.61 25.80 -26.01
C ALA A 208 -13.27 25.30 -27.30
N MET A 209 -14.60 25.31 -27.30
CA MET A 209 -15.37 25.42 -28.52
C MET A 209 -16.33 26.58 -28.31
N ASP A 210 -15.87 27.75 -28.74
CA ASP A 210 -16.66 28.94 -28.97
C ASP A 210 -17.89 28.57 -29.80
N MET A 211 -19.07 28.75 -29.19
CA MET A 211 -20.35 28.75 -29.88
C MET A 211 -20.78 30.21 -30.01
N ASP A 212 -20.20 30.92 -30.98
CA ASP A 212 -20.73 32.19 -31.47
C ASP A 212 -20.42 32.37 -32.95
N ALA A 213 -21.37 32.03 -33.81
CA ALA A 213 -21.49 32.59 -35.15
C ALA A 213 -22.94 32.45 -35.65
N ALA A 214 -23.62 33.60 -35.60
CA ALA A 214 -24.66 34.05 -36.52
C ALA A 214 -26.03 33.33 -36.52
N GLN A 215 -26.94 33.90 -35.72
CA GLN A 215 -28.26 34.25 -36.23
C GLN A 215 -28.14 35.47 -37.16
N SER A 216 -28.32 35.27 -38.46
CA SER A 216 -29.10 36.12 -39.39
C SER A 216 -29.13 35.46 -40.76
#